data_AF-A5Z974-F1
#
_entry.id   AF-A5Z974-F1
#
_cell.length_a   1.000
_cell.length_b   1.000
_cell.length_c   1.000
_cell.angle_alpha   90.00
_cell.angle_beta   90.00
_cell.angle_gamma   90.00
#
_symmetry.space_group_name_H-M   'P 1'
#
loop_
_entity.id
_entity.type
_entity.pdbx_description
1 polymer ?
#
loop_
_entity_poly.entity_id
_entity_poly.type
_entity_poly.pdbx_seq_one_letter_code
_entity_poly.pdbx_strand_id
1 'polypeptide(L)'
;MDEMVVLLIPLLGTTLGAAMVFFMKDNINAKIEKTLLGFAAGVMIAASVWSLLIPAIDMSKEQGRIAWLPAAVGFMLGILFLLLIDSIVPHLHLDSDKPEGVKSKFSKTTMMMFAVTIHNIPEGMAVGVAYAGAIMGHSKLSLTAAVALSIGIAIQNFPEGAIISMPLKGQGMSKMRAFKCGFLSGVVEPIGAFITILLTSKIIVILPYLLAFAAGAMIYVVIEELIPESQSGEHTNIGTIGAAIGFVLMMVLDVALG
;
A
#
# COMPACT_ATOMS: atom_id res chain seq x y z
N MET A 1 20.61 -12.32 9.63
CA MET A 1 20.00 -11.16 8.92
C MET A 1 19.18 -10.43 9.96
N ASP A 2 19.43 -9.14 10.19
CA ASP A 2 18.64 -8.37 11.14
C ASP A 2 17.15 -8.48 10.77
N GLU A 3 16.31 -8.84 11.73
CA GLU A 3 14.86 -9.03 11.54
C GLU A 3 14.19 -7.76 10.96
N MET A 4 14.83 -6.60 11.12
CA MET A 4 14.43 -5.33 10.52
C MET A 4 14.50 -5.28 8.99
N VAL A 5 15.17 -6.22 8.32
CA VAL A 5 15.18 -6.30 6.84
C VAL A 5 13.76 -6.42 6.28
N VAL A 6 12.83 -7.01 7.04
CA VAL A 6 11.41 -7.13 6.66
C VAL A 6 10.79 -5.78 6.32
N LEU A 7 11.17 -4.72 7.03
CA LEU A 7 10.64 -3.37 6.86
C LEU A 7 11.10 -2.70 5.55
N LEU A 8 12.13 -3.23 4.90
CA LEU A 8 12.68 -2.71 3.65
C LEU A 8 12.18 -3.47 2.42
N ILE A 9 11.50 -4.62 2.61
CA ILE A 9 11.01 -5.45 1.50
C ILE A 9 10.02 -4.68 0.61
N PRO A 10 9.01 -3.97 1.14
CA PRO A 10 8.13 -3.10 0.34
C PRO A 10 8.91 -2.13 -0.56
N LEU A 11 9.89 -1.41 0.04
CA LEU A 11 10.65 -0.39 -0.67
C LEU A 11 11.46 -1.00 -1.81
N LEU A 12 11.96 -2.23 -1.65
CA LEU A 12 12.62 -2.95 -2.73
C LEU A 12 11.65 -3.20 -3.89
N GLY A 13 10.39 -3.56 -3.62
CA GLY A 13 9.33 -3.67 -4.62
C GLY A 13 9.17 -2.37 -5.42
N THR A 14 8.91 -1.26 -4.74
CA THR A 14 8.75 0.07 -5.34
C THR A 14 9.98 0.48 -6.15
N THR A 15 11.18 0.22 -5.62
CA THR A 15 12.45 0.56 -6.26
C THR A 15 12.65 -0.25 -7.54
N LEU A 16 12.38 -1.56 -7.51
CA LEU A 16 12.52 -2.44 -8.67
C LEU A 16 11.49 -2.10 -9.74
N GLY A 17 10.25 -1.80 -9.34
CA GLY A 17 9.21 -1.27 -10.22
C GLY A 17 9.66 0.03 -10.90
N ALA A 18 10.13 0.99 -10.12
CA ALA A 18 10.62 2.27 -10.63
C ALA A 18 11.80 2.10 -11.60
N ALA A 19 12.66 1.11 -11.39
CA ALA A 19 13.80 0.81 -12.26
C ALA A 19 13.39 0.33 -13.67
N MET A 20 12.14 -0.09 -13.88
CA MET A 20 11.64 -0.47 -15.20
C MET A 20 11.74 0.65 -16.24
N VAL A 21 11.80 1.91 -15.82
CA VAL A 21 12.06 3.07 -16.70
C VAL A 21 13.39 2.98 -17.46
N PHE A 22 14.36 2.20 -16.96
CA PHE A 22 15.63 1.99 -17.66
C PHE A 22 15.49 0.98 -18.81
N PHE A 23 14.62 -0.01 -18.67
CA PHE A 23 14.49 -1.16 -19.57
C PHE A 23 13.32 -1.05 -20.56
N MET A 24 12.24 -0.37 -20.17
CA MET A 24 11.04 -0.24 -21.00
C MET A 24 11.10 1.00 -21.92
N LYS A 25 10.22 1.00 -22.92
CA LYS A 25 9.99 2.16 -23.80
C LYS A 25 9.38 3.32 -23.01
N ASP A 26 9.36 4.51 -23.61
CA ASP A 26 9.02 5.77 -22.92
C ASP A 26 7.62 5.81 -22.27
N ASN A 27 6.70 4.90 -22.61
CA ASN A 27 5.35 4.78 -22.02
C ASN A 27 4.95 3.32 -21.76
N ILE A 28 4.10 3.12 -20.76
CA ILE A 28 3.44 1.84 -20.48
C ILE A 28 2.23 1.65 -21.41
N ASN A 29 1.91 0.40 -21.77
CA ASN A 29 0.68 0.11 -22.50
C ASN A 29 -0.52 0.21 -21.53
N ALA A 30 -1.57 0.93 -21.90
CA ALA A 30 -2.77 1.09 -21.09
C ALA A 30 -3.39 -0.24 -20.59
N LYS A 31 -3.29 -1.32 -21.37
CA LYS A 31 -3.74 -2.66 -20.92
C LYS A 31 -2.87 -3.22 -19.80
N ILE A 32 -1.56 -3.01 -19.88
CA ILE A 32 -0.60 -3.46 -18.86
C ILE A 32 -0.82 -2.63 -17.59
N GLU A 33 -0.91 -1.31 -17.71
CA GLU A 33 -1.20 -0.40 -16.60
C GLU A 33 -2.47 -0.81 -15.84
N LYS A 34 -3.58 -1.05 -16.54
CA LYS A 34 -4.82 -1.54 -15.91
C LYS A 34 -4.69 -2.89 -15.24
N THR A 35 -3.93 -3.80 -15.85
CA THR A 35 -3.65 -5.12 -15.25
C THR A 35 -2.88 -4.95 -13.94
N LEU A 36 -1.87 -4.07 -13.95
CA LEU A 36 -0.99 -3.77 -12.83
C LEU A 36 -1.75 -3.08 -11.68
N LEU A 37 -2.56 -2.05 -11.98
CA LEU A 37 -3.43 -1.37 -11.01
C LEU A 37 -4.47 -2.31 -10.42
N GLY A 38 -5.14 -3.10 -11.26
CA GLY A 38 -6.08 -4.11 -10.80
C GLY A 38 -5.39 -5.13 -9.87
N PHE A 39 -4.23 -5.64 -10.27
CA PHE A 39 -3.43 -6.56 -9.47
C PHE A 39 -3.06 -5.97 -8.10
N ALA A 40 -2.59 -4.72 -8.08
CA ALA A 40 -2.30 -3.97 -6.86
C ALA A 40 -3.52 -3.90 -5.92
N ALA A 41 -4.67 -3.48 -6.46
CA ALA A 41 -5.93 -3.43 -5.72
C ALA A 41 -6.29 -4.80 -5.12
N GLY A 42 -6.17 -5.87 -5.90
CA GLY A 42 -6.45 -7.24 -5.46
C GLY A 42 -5.58 -7.66 -4.27
N VAL A 43 -4.27 -7.43 -4.36
CA VAL A 43 -3.33 -7.73 -3.27
C VAL A 43 -3.66 -6.94 -2.02
N MET A 44 -3.89 -5.62 -2.14
CA MET A 44 -4.19 -4.76 -0.99
C MET A 44 -5.51 -5.12 -0.30
N ILE A 45 -6.55 -5.48 -1.04
CA ILE A 45 -7.81 -5.95 -0.45
C ILE A 45 -7.57 -7.23 0.35
N ALA A 46 -6.90 -8.22 -0.25
CA ALA A 46 -6.62 -9.49 0.42
C ALA A 46 -5.74 -9.28 1.66
N ALA A 47 -4.67 -8.50 1.57
CA ALA A 47 -3.82 -8.15 2.72
C ALA A 47 -4.60 -7.45 3.84
N SER A 48 -5.50 -6.53 3.49
CA SER A 48 -6.36 -5.82 4.44
C SER A 48 -7.27 -6.77 5.22
N VAL A 49 -7.82 -7.80 4.56
CA VAL A 49 -8.72 -8.76 5.19
C VAL A 49 -7.95 -9.81 5.99
N TRP A 50 -7.04 -10.53 5.34
CA TRP A 50 -6.38 -11.71 5.89
C TRP A 50 -5.24 -11.35 6.84
N SER A 51 -4.37 -10.45 6.44
CA SER A 51 -3.16 -10.14 7.21
C SER A 51 -3.37 -9.08 8.29
N LEU A 52 -4.50 -8.34 8.25
CA LEU A 52 -4.75 -7.23 9.18
C LEU A 52 -6.06 -7.32 9.94
N LEU A 53 -7.22 -7.33 9.26
CA LEU A 53 -8.53 -7.31 9.94
C LEU A 53 -8.81 -8.59 10.73
N ILE A 54 -8.57 -9.76 10.14
CA ILE A 54 -8.75 -11.05 10.83
C ILE A 54 -7.83 -11.12 12.08
N PRO A 55 -6.51 -10.85 11.98
CA PRO A 55 -5.64 -10.77 13.13
C PRO A 55 -6.10 -9.75 14.17
N ALA A 56 -6.55 -8.56 13.78
CA ALA A 56 -7.08 -7.55 14.71
C ALA A 56 -8.29 -8.08 15.50
N ILE A 57 -9.25 -8.72 14.82
CA ILE A 57 -10.45 -9.29 15.45
C ILE A 57 -10.06 -10.39 16.44
N ASP A 58 -9.13 -11.26 16.03
CA ASP A 58 -8.71 -12.40 16.83
C ASP A 58 -7.89 -11.99 18.06
N MET A 59 -6.97 -11.03 17.91
CA MET A 59 -6.25 -10.44 19.03
C MET A 59 -7.21 -9.76 20.02
N SER A 60 -8.29 -9.15 19.52
CA SER A 60 -9.31 -8.55 20.39
C SER A 60 -10.05 -9.59 21.22
N LYS A 61 -10.34 -10.78 20.66
CA LYS A 61 -10.92 -11.90 21.40
C LYS A 61 -9.97 -12.41 22.48
N GLU A 62 -8.68 -12.56 22.15
CA GLU A 62 -7.65 -13.02 23.09
C GLU A 62 -7.47 -12.04 24.27
N GLN A 63 -7.67 -10.74 24.04
CA GLN A 63 -7.67 -9.72 25.09
C GLN A 63 -8.95 -9.70 25.94
N GLY A 64 -9.90 -10.61 25.72
CA GLY A 64 -11.19 -10.63 26.43
C GLY A 64 -12.11 -9.45 26.10
N ARG A 65 -11.88 -8.79 24.95
CA ARG A 65 -12.64 -7.62 24.48
C ARG A 65 -13.68 -8.02 23.44
N ILE A 66 -14.55 -7.07 23.12
CA ILE A 66 -15.52 -7.21 22.03
C ILE A 66 -14.75 -7.29 20.71
N ALA A 67 -14.78 -8.45 20.06
CA ALA A 67 -13.93 -8.80 18.91
C ALA A 67 -13.99 -7.79 17.75
N TRP A 68 -15.19 -7.32 17.42
CA TRP A 68 -15.41 -6.43 16.27
C TRP A 68 -15.11 -4.97 16.57
N LEU A 69 -15.02 -4.57 17.85
CA LEU A 69 -14.96 -3.15 18.22
C LEU A 69 -13.62 -2.50 17.82
N PRO A 70 -12.44 -3.07 18.15
CA PRO A 70 -11.18 -2.51 17.68
C PRO A 70 -11.03 -2.53 16.15
N ALA A 71 -11.55 -3.58 15.51
CA ALA A 71 -11.54 -3.70 14.06
C ALA A 71 -12.38 -2.60 13.40
N ALA A 72 -13.62 -2.40 13.83
CA ALA A 72 -14.50 -1.38 13.27
C ALA A 72 -13.97 0.04 13.52
N VAL A 73 -13.52 0.33 14.75
CA VAL A 73 -13.02 1.67 15.12
C VAL A 73 -11.71 1.96 14.39
N GLY A 74 -10.75 1.04 14.43
CA GLY A 74 -9.46 1.21 13.76
C GLY A 74 -9.66 1.41 12.25
N PHE A 75 -10.45 0.55 11.61
CA PHE A 75 -10.75 0.64 10.18
C PHE A 75 -11.36 1.98 9.78
N MET A 76 -12.38 2.45 10.50
CA MET A 76 -12.99 3.75 10.22
C MET A 76 -12.03 4.92 10.46
N LEU A 77 -11.17 4.84 11.48
CA LEU A 77 -10.15 5.86 11.71
C LEU A 77 -9.07 5.86 10.62
N GLY A 78 -8.71 4.69 10.08
CA GLY A 78 -7.79 4.56 8.94
C GLY A 78 -8.34 5.22 7.68
N ILE A 79 -9.60 4.92 7.34
CA ILE A 79 -10.32 5.57 6.23
C ILE A 79 -10.37 7.09 6.44
N LEU A 80 -10.81 7.54 7.62
CA LEU A 80 -10.92 8.96 7.92
C LEU A 80 -9.56 9.66 7.87
N PHE A 81 -8.50 9.02 8.36
CA PHE A 81 -7.15 9.56 8.31
C PHE A 81 -6.70 9.79 6.87
N LEU A 82 -6.82 8.79 5.99
CA LEU A 82 -6.45 8.95 4.59
C LEU A 82 -7.33 9.97 3.88
N LEU A 83 -8.64 9.94 4.09
CA LEU A 83 -9.57 10.95 3.54
C LEU A 83 -9.17 12.38 3.93
N LEU A 84 -8.75 12.61 5.18
CA LEU A 84 -8.29 13.92 5.63
C LEU A 84 -6.96 14.31 4.97
N ILE A 85 -6.00 13.40 4.88
CA ILE A 85 -4.72 13.65 4.22
C ILE A 85 -4.95 13.97 2.74
N ASP A 86 -5.77 13.19 2.07
CA ASP A 86 -6.14 13.32 0.67
C ASP A 86 -6.84 14.67 0.39
N SER A 87 -7.75 15.09 1.28
CA SER A 87 -8.41 16.39 1.22
C SER A 87 -7.47 17.58 1.43
N ILE A 88 -6.34 17.39 2.11
CA ILE A 88 -5.39 18.46 2.46
C ILE A 88 -4.24 18.52 1.46
N VAL A 89 -3.75 17.39 0.97
CA VAL A 89 -2.56 17.35 0.13
C VAL A 89 -2.97 17.58 -1.33
N PRO A 90 -2.40 18.60 -2.01
CA PRO A 90 -2.67 18.81 -3.42
C PRO A 90 -2.14 17.63 -4.24
N HIS A 91 -3.04 16.88 -4.87
CA HIS A 91 -2.68 15.69 -5.63
C HIS A 91 -3.49 15.61 -6.94
N LEU A 92 -3.09 14.68 -7.81
CA LEU A 92 -3.70 14.49 -9.11
C LEU A 92 -3.68 13.00 -9.46
N HIS A 93 -4.86 12.42 -9.64
CA HIS A 93 -5.06 11.06 -10.15
C HIS A 93 -4.51 10.92 -11.58
N LEU A 94 -4.03 9.73 -11.95
CA LEU A 94 -3.30 9.51 -13.22
C LEU A 94 -4.16 9.89 -14.44
N ASP A 95 -5.45 9.55 -14.40
CA ASP A 95 -6.43 9.80 -15.46
C ASP A 95 -7.23 11.11 -15.29
N SER A 96 -6.85 11.98 -14.35
CA SER A 96 -7.50 13.27 -14.12
C SER A 96 -6.64 14.47 -14.58
N ASP A 97 -7.31 15.49 -15.10
CA ASP A 97 -6.72 16.81 -15.34
C ASP A 97 -7.17 17.86 -14.30
N LYS A 98 -8.00 17.46 -13.34
CA LYS A 98 -8.48 18.34 -12.26
C LYS A 98 -7.75 17.98 -10.95
N PRO A 99 -6.94 18.90 -10.40
CA PRO A 99 -6.26 18.67 -9.13
C PRO A 99 -7.24 18.67 -7.97
N GLU A 100 -6.99 17.80 -7.01
CA GLU A 100 -7.75 17.68 -5.77
C GLU A 100 -6.93 18.17 -4.57
N GLY A 101 -7.54 18.20 -3.39
CA GLY A 101 -6.97 18.82 -2.19
C GLY A 101 -6.94 20.36 -2.24
N VAL A 102 -6.07 20.98 -1.44
CA VAL A 102 -5.94 22.45 -1.45
C VAL A 102 -5.32 22.95 -2.75
N LYS A 103 -5.84 24.07 -3.27
CA LYS A 103 -5.34 24.67 -4.51
C LYS A 103 -3.84 24.99 -4.39
N SER A 104 -3.05 24.45 -5.30
CA SER A 104 -1.60 24.69 -5.35
C SER A 104 -1.16 25.10 -6.76
N LYS A 105 0.08 25.62 -6.86
CA LYS A 105 0.76 25.87 -8.13
C LYS A 105 1.76 24.75 -8.48
N PHE A 106 1.61 23.57 -7.88
CA PHE A 106 2.53 22.46 -8.09
C PHE A 106 2.41 21.88 -9.50
N SER A 107 3.50 21.29 -9.99
CA SER A 107 3.49 20.62 -11.28
C SER A 107 2.67 19.32 -11.22
N LYS A 108 2.12 18.87 -12.35
CA LYS A 108 1.42 17.57 -12.48
C LYS A 108 2.28 16.43 -11.90
N THR A 109 3.58 16.42 -12.20
CA THR A 109 4.54 15.49 -11.62
C THR A 109 4.61 15.52 -10.09
N THR A 110 4.64 16.72 -9.50
CA THR A 110 4.70 16.87 -8.05
C THR A 110 3.42 16.37 -7.38
N MET A 111 2.26 16.63 -7.99
CA MET A 111 0.97 16.18 -7.48
C MET A 111 0.80 14.65 -7.59
N MET A 112 1.26 14.03 -8.69
CA MET A 112 1.30 12.57 -8.80
C MET A 112 2.28 11.94 -7.80
N MET A 113 3.43 12.58 -7.55
CA MET A 113 4.36 12.15 -6.51
C MET A 113 3.73 12.19 -5.12
N PHE A 114 2.92 13.21 -4.82
CA PHE A 114 2.22 13.29 -3.54
C PHE A 114 1.15 12.22 -3.38
N ALA A 115 0.34 11.96 -4.42
CA ALA A 115 -0.63 10.87 -4.41
C ALA A 115 0.04 9.55 -3.99
N VAL A 116 1.09 9.13 -4.71
CA VAL A 116 1.72 7.84 -4.41
C VAL A 116 2.48 7.83 -3.08
N THR A 117 3.05 8.97 -2.68
CA THR A 117 3.64 9.06 -1.34
C THR A 117 2.58 8.83 -0.25
N ILE A 118 1.34 9.26 -0.45
CA ILE A 118 0.25 9.04 0.50
C ILE A 118 -0.16 7.56 0.53
N HIS A 119 -0.16 6.86 -0.60
CA HIS A 119 -0.52 5.43 -0.70
C HIS A 119 0.45 4.52 0.03
N ASN A 120 1.73 4.86 -0.07
CA ASN A 120 2.81 4.07 0.50
C ASN A 120 2.88 4.19 2.05
N ILE A 121 2.18 5.17 2.64
CA ILE A 121 2.08 5.30 4.10
C ILE A 121 1.32 4.10 4.71
N PRO A 122 0.06 3.80 4.34
CA PRO A 122 -0.68 2.62 4.79
C PRO A 122 0.11 1.31 4.72
N GLU A 123 0.84 1.08 3.64
CA GLU A 123 1.64 -0.13 3.42
C GLU A 123 2.80 -0.26 4.41
N GLY A 124 3.56 0.82 4.56
CA GLY A 124 4.59 0.91 5.58
C GLY A 124 4.03 0.67 6.98
N MET A 125 2.91 1.31 7.29
CA MET A 125 2.20 1.11 8.56
C MET A 125 1.80 -0.35 8.76
N ALA A 126 1.23 -1.00 7.75
CA ALA A 126 0.81 -2.40 7.80
C ALA A 126 1.97 -3.34 8.16
N VAL A 127 3.10 -3.21 7.46
CA VAL A 127 4.30 -4.01 7.75
C VAL A 127 4.85 -3.73 9.14
N GLY A 128 4.94 -2.47 9.56
CA GLY A 128 5.46 -2.12 10.88
C GLY A 128 4.58 -2.63 12.03
N VAL A 129 3.26 -2.56 11.88
CA VAL A 129 2.33 -3.12 12.88
C VAL A 129 2.42 -4.64 12.92
N ALA A 130 2.49 -5.30 11.75
CA ALA A 130 2.61 -6.75 11.69
C ALA A 130 3.92 -7.25 12.31
N TYR A 131 5.03 -6.60 11.98
CA TYR A 131 6.36 -6.88 12.55
C TYR A 131 6.38 -6.64 14.07
N ALA A 132 5.82 -5.53 14.54
CA ALA A 132 5.72 -5.24 15.97
C ALA A 132 4.93 -6.33 16.72
N GLY A 133 3.79 -6.76 16.15
CA GLY A 133 3.01 -7.86 16.71
C GLY A 133 3.80 -9.16 16.82
N ALA A 134 4.64 -9.45 15.82
CA ALA A 134 5.50 -10.62 15.79
C ALA A 134 6.59 -10.62 16.86
N ILE A 135 7.33 -9.52 17.01
CA ILE A 135 8.42 -9.43 18.00
C ILE A 135 7.90 -9.36 19.45
N MET A 136 6.65 -8.95 19.65
CA MET A 136 6.01 -8.87 20.97
C MET A 136 5.51 -10.23 21.48
N GLY A 137 5.64 -11.30 20.68
CA GLY A 137 5.31 -12.67 21.10
C GLY A 137 3.81 -12.98 21.10
N HIS A 138 3.01 -12.27 20.31
CA HIS A 138 1.59 -12.58 20.15
C HIS A 138 1.41 -13.83 19.29
N SER A 139 0.69 -14.83 19.79
CA SER A 139 0.56 -16.18 19.21
C SER A 139 0.01 -16.25 17.79
N LYS A 140 -0.59 -15.17 17.26
CA LYS A 140 -1.20 -15.13 15.92
C LYS A 140 -0.46 -14.29 14.88
N LEU A 141 0.41 -13.37 15.27
CA LEU A 141 1.29 -12.70 14.31
C LEU A 141 2.66 -13.33 14.44
N SER A 142 2.98 -14.26 13.54
CA SER A 142 4.32 -14.81 13.46
C SER A 142 5.24 -13.89 12.64
N LEU A 143 6.55 -13.98 12.84
CA LEU A 143 7.51 -13.29 11.98
C LEU A 143 7.34 -13.70 10.51
N THR A 144 6.99 -14.97 10.28
CA THR A 144 6.64 -15.52 8.97
C THR A 144 5.43 -14.83 8.34
N ALA A 145 4.37 -14.56 9.10
CA ALA A 145 3.20 -13.79 8.63
C ALA A 145 3.58 -12.35 8.27
N ALA A 146 4.40 -11.69 9.10
CA ALA A 146 4.90 -10.35 8.80
C ALA A 146 5.78 -10.31 7.53
N VAL A 147 6.59 -11.35 7.31
CA VAL A 147 7.36 -11.52 6.07
C VAL A 147 6.43 -11.76 4.88
N ALA A 148 5.41 -12.60 5.02
CA ALA A 148 4.43 -12.87 3.96
C ALA A 148 3.69 -11.58 3.54
N LEU A 149 3.22 -10.78 4.50
CA LEU A 149 2.62 -9.47 4.25
C LEU A 149 3.60 -8.53 3.55
N SER A 150 4.85 -8.46 4.01
CA SER A 150 5.87 -7.60 3.41
C SER A 150 6.20 -7.99 1.97
N ILE A 151 6.25 -9.29 1.67
CA ILE A 151 6.44 -9.81 0.32
C ILE A 151 5.22 -9.50 -0.54
N GLY A 152 4.01 -9.71 -0.02
CA GLY A 152 2.76 -9.37 -0.72
C GLY A 152 2.74 -7.91 -1.14
N ILE A 153 3.05 -7.01 -0.20
CA ILE A 153 3.19 -5.58 -0.47
C ILE A 153 4.30 -5.34 -1.51
N ALA A 154 5.52 -5.86 -1.34
CA ALA A 154 6.57 -5.65 -2.35
C ALA A 154 6.20 -6.13 -3.77
N ILE A 155 5.45 -7.22 -3.89
CA ILE A 155 4.97 -7.74 -5.18
C ILE A 155 4.00 -6.77 -5.85
N GLN A 156 3.19 -6.05 -5.09
CA GLN A 156 2.21 -5.08 -5.59
C GLN A 156 2.82 -3.69 -5.80
N ASN A 157 3.79 -3.31 -4.96
CA ASN A 157 4.57 -2.08 -5.10
C ASN A 157 5.43 -2.05 -6.37
N PHE A 158 5.81 -3.21 -6.92
CA PHE A 158 6.52 -3.27 -8.19
C PHE A 158 5.68 -2.70 -9.35
N PRO A 159 4.44 -3.16 -9.59
CA PRO A 159 3.45 -2.50 -10.43
C PRO A 159 3.39 -0.98 -10.23
N GLU A 160 3.19 -0.52 -8.99
CA GLU A 160 3.03 0.91 -8.67
C GLU A 160 4.27 1.73 -8.99
N GLY A 161 5.45 1.25 -8.58
CA GLY A 161 6.72 1.92 -8.87
C GLY A 161 6.94 2.13 -10.38
N ALA A 162 6.53 1.18 -11.21
CA ALA A 162 6.59 1.30 -12.67
C ALA A 162 5.57 2.31 -13.22
N ILE A 163 4.35 2.30 -12.68
CA ILE A 163 3.27 3.23 -13.05
C ILE A 163 3.61 4.69 -12.67
N ILE A 164 4.49 4.92 -11.69
CA ILE A 164 5.01 6.27 -11.40
C ILE A 164 6.10 6.67 -12.39
N SER A 165 7.14 5.85 -12.52
CA SER A 165 8.38 6.28 -13.19
C SER A 165 8.21 6.32 -14.71
N MET A 166 7.40 5.44 -15.30
CA MET A 166 7.24 5.37 -16.75
C MET A 166 6.46 6.56 -17.32
N PRO A 167 5.29 6.96 -16.80
CA PRO A 167 4.59 8.14 -17.30
C PRO A 167 5.38 9.44 -17.12
N LEU A 168 6.14 9.58 -16.03
CA LEU A 168 7.04 10.72 -15.85
C LEU A 168 8.11 10.78 -16.95
N LYS A 169 8.64 9.62 -17.35
CA LYS A 169 9.56 9.53 -18.49
C LYS A 169 8.87 9.91 -19.81
N GLY A 170 7.64 9.45 -20.02
CA GLY A 170 6.78 9.80 -21.16
C GLY A 170 6.49 11.29 -21.29
N GLN A 171 6.38 11.99 -20.16
CA GLN A 171 6.21 13.45 -20.09
C GLN A 171 7.52 14.24 -20.32
N GLY A 172 8.60 13.58 -20.75
CA GLY A 172 9.87 14.22 -21.12
C GLY A 172 10.92 14.28 -20.02
N MET A 173 10.67 13.68 -18.85
CA MET A 173 11.68 13.59 -17.78
C MET A 173 12.87 12.71 -18.21
N SER A 174 14.05 12.89 -17.60
CA SER A 174 15.16 11.95 -17.79
C SER A 174 14.92 10.65 -17.01
N LYS A 175 15.38 9.50 -17.52
CA LYS A 175 15.19 8.19 -16.89
C LYS A 175 15.63 8.17 -15.42
N MET A 176 16.78 8.78 -15.12
CA MET A 176 17.31 8.87 -13.76
C MET A 176 16.44 9.73 -12.83
N ARG A 177 15.86 10.83 -13.32
CA ARG A 177 14.95 11.65 -12.50
C ARG A 177 13.64 10.92 -12.24
N ALA A 178 13.08 10.26 -13.25
CA ALA A 178 11.86 9.47 -13.12
C ALA A 178 12.03 8.27 -12.17
N PHE A 179 13.17 7.57 -12.26
CA PHE A 179 13.54 6.54 -11.29
C PHE A 179 13.63 7.09 -9.86
N LYS A 180 14.31 8.23 -9.67
CA LYS A 180 14.42 8.86 -8.34
C LYS A 180 13.05 9.24 -7.78
N CYS A 181 12.13 9.70 -8.61
CA CYS A 181 10.75 9.96 -8.21
C CYS A 181 10.10 8.68 -7.66
N GLY A 182 10.06 7.59 -8.41
CA GLY A 182 9.48 6.33 -7.94
C GLY A 182 10.20 5.73 -6.71
N PHE A 183 11.52 5.85 -6.62
CA PHE A 183 12.25 5.44 -5.41
C PHE A 183 11.84 6.28 -4.18
N LEU A 184 11.78 7.61 -4.34
CA LEU A 184 11.50 8.53 -3.23
C LEU A 184 10.06 8.43 -2.73
N SER A 185 9.09 8.08 -3.58
CA SER A 185 7.73 7.79 -3.11
C SER A 185 7.70 6.55 -2.22
N GLY A 186 8.55 5.55 -2.47
CA GLY A 186 8.67 4.35 -1.62
C GLY A 186 9.34 4.58 -0.27
N VAL A 187 10.14 5.64 -0.12
CA VAL A 187 10.89 5.88 1.13
C VAL A 187 9.99 6.10 2.34
N VAL A 188 8.72 6.49 2.14
CA VAL A 188 7.76 6.62 3.24
C VAL A 188 7.33 5.28 3.84
N GLU A 189 7.50 4.16 3.15
CA GLU A 189 7.12 2.84 3.63
C GLU A 189 7.93 2.45 4.90
N PRO A 190 9.28 2.44 4.89
CA PRO A 190 10.05 2.17 6.11
C PRO A 190 9.85 3.24 7.19
N ILE A 191 9.54 4.49 6.81
CA ILE A 191 9.23 5.55 7.77
C ILE A 191 7.91 5.24 8.49
N GLY A 192 6.86 4.91 7.73
CA GLY A 192 5.56 4.50 8.25
C GLY A 192 5.67 3.27 9.15
N ALA A 193 6.47 2.28 8.74
CA ALA A 193 6.74 1.09 9.52
C ALA A 193 7.44 1.40 10.85
N PHE A 194 8.44 2.28 10.81
CA PHE A 194 9.16 2.68 12.02
C PHE A 194 8.27 3.46 12.99
N ILE A 195 7.46 4.39 12.48
CA ILE A 195 6.49 5.15 13.27
C ILE A 195 5.52 4.20 13.97
N THR A 196 4.97 3.21 13.26
CA THR A 196 4.03 2.27 13.88
C THR A 196 4.69 1.37 14.92
N ILE A 197 5.92 0.90 14.70
CA ILE A 197 6.70 0.15 15.70
C ILE A 197 6.91 0.98 16.99
N LEU A 198 7.21 2.27 16.86
CA LEU A 198 7.36 3.15 18.03
C LEU A 198 6.04 3.34 18.79
N LEU A 199 4.90 3.35 18.09
CA LEU A 199 3.58 3.46 18.71
C LEU A 199 3.14 2.16 19.38
N THR A 200 3.43 0.99 18.79
CA THR A 200 3.02 -0.33 19.28
C THR A 200 3.87 -0.82 20.46
N SER A 201 5.18 -0.54 20.46
CA SER A 201 6.13 -0.96 21.52
C SER A 201 5.76 -0.49 22.93
N LYS A 202 4.85 0.48 23.06
CA LYS A 202 4.40 1.02 24.35
C LYS A 202 3.04 0.49 24.81
N ILE A 203 2.22 -0.11 23.94
CA ILE A 203 0.81 -0.42 24.24
C ILE A 203 0.32 -1.66 23.45
N ILE A 204 0.50 -2.87 23.99
CA ILE A 204 -0.09 -4.13 23.45
C ILE A 204 -1.59 -4.00 23.14
N VAL A 205 -2.27 -3.28 24.02
CA VAL A 205 -3.72 -3.07 24.01
C VAL A 205 -4.23 -2.31 22.78
N ILE A 206 -3.36 -1.53 22.12
CA ILE A 206 -3.72 -0.72 20.95
C ILE A 206 -3.47 -1.46 19.62
N LEU A 207 -2.73 -2.56 19.65
CA LEU A 207 -2.28 -3.27 18.46
C LEU A 207 -3.45 -3.70 17.52
N PRO A 208 -4.59 -4.21 18.02
CA PRO A 208 -5.75 -4.50 17.16
C PRO A 208 -6.32 -3.27 16.44
N TYR A 209 -6.31 -2.10 17.10
CA TYR A 209 -6.77 -0.85 16.49
C TYR A 209 -5.81 -0.40 15.39
N LEU A 210 -4.50 -0.56 15.58
CA LEU A 210 -3.50 -0.16 14.59
C LEU A 210 -3.47 -1.08 13.36
N LEU A 211 -3.68 -2.40 13.54
CA LEU A 211 -3.85 -3.33 12.43
C LEU A 211 -5.06 -2.94 11.58
N ALA A 212 -6.20 -2.72 12.24
CA ALA A 212 -7.42 -2.33 11.55
C ALA A 212 -7.32 -0.93 10.93
N PHE A 213 -6.59 -0.01 11.57
CA PHE A 213 -6.28 1.31 11.00
C PHE A 213 -5.49 1.19 9.69
N ALA A 214 -4.42 0.39 9.66
CA ALA A 214 -3.66 0.16 8.43
C ALA A 214 -4.53 -0.47 7.33
N ALA A 215 -5.41 -1.41 7.70
CA ALA A 215 -6.37 -2.00 6.76
C ALA A 215 -7.37 -0.98 6.20
N GLY A 216 -7.95 -0.13 7.05
CA GLY A 216 -8.88 0.91 6.62
C GLY A 216 -8.21 1.94 5.69
N ALA A 217 -6.99 2.34 6.04
CA ALA A 217 -6.18 3.23 5.23
C ALA A 217 -5.86 2.63 3.84
N MET A 218 -5.49 1.34 3.77
CA MET A 218 -5.27 0.66 2.48
C MET A 218 -6.56 0.50 1.67
N ILE A 219 -7.69 0.17 2.31
CA ILE A 219 -8.97 0.07 1.60
C ILE A 219 -9.43 1.42 1.05
N TYR A 220 -9.13 2.54 1.72
CA TYR A 220 -9.36 3.88 1.15
C TYR A 220 -8.63 4.04 -0.19
N VAL A 221 -7.32 3.77 -0.22
CA VAL A 221 -6.50 3.88 -1.44
C VAL A 221 -7.04 3.00 -2.57
N VAL A 222 -7.43 1.76 -2.24
CA VAL A 222 -8.00 0.84 -3.21
C VAL A 222 -9.29 1.38 -3.83
N ILE A 223 -10.20 1.90 -3.01
CA ILE A 223 -11.53 2.34 -3.45
C ILE A 223 -11.46 3.67 -4.18
N GLU A 224 -10.68 4.62 -3.66
CA GLU A 224 -10.60 5.97 -4.19
C GLU A 224 -9.77 6.02 -5.47
N GLU A 225 -8.76 5.15 -5.61
CA GLU A 225 -7.76 5.30 -6.67
C GLU A 225 -7.61 4.05 -7.53
N LEU A 226 -7.12 2.93 -6.97
CA LEU A 226 -6.72 1.79 -7.80
C LEU A 226 -7.89 1.16 -8.56
N ILE A 227 -9.05 1.01 -7.93
CA ILE A 227 -10.25 0.47 -8.60
C ILE A 227 -10.73 1.45 -9.67
N PRO A 228 -11.01 2.74 -9.37
CA PRO A 228 -11.42 3.71 -10.38
C PRO A 228 -10.49 3.81 -11.58
N GLU A 229 -9.17 3.86 -11.36
CA GLU A 229 -8.18 3.93 -12.44
C GLU A 229 -8.12 2.63 -13.26
N SER A 230 -8.15 1.46 -12.62
CA SER A 230 -8.18 0.18 -13.35
C SER A 230 -9.47 -0.02 -14.18
N GLN A 231 -10.56 0.64 -13.77
CA GLN A 231 -11.89 0.56 -14.39
C GLN A 231 -12.24 1.78 -15.26
N SER A 232 -11.30 2.71 -15.46
CA SER A 232 -11.48 3.83 -16.39
C SER A 232 -11.39 3.33 -17.85
N GLY A 233 -11.86 4.10 -18.84
CA GLY A 233 -11.63 3.85 -20.28
C GLY A 233 -12.06 2.47 -20.82
N GLU A 234 -11.33 1.95 -21.82
CA GLU A 234 -11.64 0.66 -22.48
C GLU A 234 -10.92 -0.56 -21.86
N HIS A 235 -11.41 -1.77 -22.12
CA HIS A 235 -10.81 -3.04 -21.67
C HIS A 235 -10.70 -3.24 -20.14
N THR A 236 -11.66 -2.70 -19.40
CA THR A 236 -11.75 -2.79 -17.92
C THR A 236 -11.71 -4.22 -17.36
N ASN A 237 -12.22 -5.20 -18.12
CA ASN A 237 -12.18 -6.63 -17.79
C ASN A 237 -10.76 -7.14 -17.46
N ILE A 238 -9.72 -6.57 -18.06
CA ILE A 238 -8.33 -6.99 -17.81
C ILE A 238 -7.88 -6.55 -16.42
N GLY A 239 -8.29 -5.34 -15.98
CA GLY A 239 -8.08 -4.89 -14.61
C GLY A 239 -8.79 -5.79 -13.59
N THR A 240 -10.01 -6.23 -13.89
CA THR A 240 -10.74 -7.20 -13.06
C THR A 240 -10.00 -8.53 -12.92
N ILE A 241 -9.43 -9.04 -14.03
CA ILE A 241 -8.60 -10.26 -13.99
C ILE A 241 -7.33 -10.03 -13.16
N GLY A 242 -6.68 -8.88 -13.33
CA GLY A 242 -5.55 -8.47 -12.49
C GLY A 242 -5.89 -8.52 -11.01
N ALA A 243 -7.01 -7.89 -10.62
CA ALA A 243 -7.49 -7.90 -9.23
C ALA A 243 -7.78 -9.30 -8.71
N ALA A 244 -8.43 -10.16 -9.49
CA ALA A 244 -8.67 -11.54 -9.09
C ALA A 244 -7.35 -12.30 -8.85
N ILE A 245 -6.36 -12.13 -9.74
CA ILE A 245 -5.04 -12.78 -9.61
C ILE A 245 -4.29 -12.25 -8.38
N GLY A 246 -4.24 -10.93 -8.19
CA GLY A 246 -3.57 -10.30 -7.05
C GLY A 246 -4.19 -10.73 -5.72
N PHE A 247 -5.52 -10.75 -5.66
CA PHE A 247 -6.26 -11.20 -4.49
C PHE A 247 -5.96 -12.67 -4.15
N VAL A 248 -6.02 -13.57 -5.14
CA VAL A 248 -5.72 -14.99 -4.94
C VAL A 248 -4.27 -15.19 -4.53
N LEU A 249 -3.32 -14.47 -5.16
CA LEU A 249 -1.91 -14.56 -4.82
C LEU A 249 -1.67 -14.17 -3.37
N MET A 250 -2.22 -13.04 -2.93
CA MET A 250 -2.05 -12.58 -1.55
C MET A 250 -2.75 -13.48 -0.53
N MET A 251 -3.96 -13.95 -0.85
CA MET A 251 -4.66 -14.94 -0.02
C MET A 251 -3.83 -16.23 0.14
N VAL A 252 -3.23 -16.74 -0.94
CA VAL A 252 -2.36 -17.92 -0.88
C VAL A 252 -1.09 -17.64 -0.08
N LEU A 253 -0.45 -16.48 -0.26
CA LEU A 253 0.73 -16.09 0.51
C LEU A 253 0.43 -16.06 2.00
N ASP A 254 -0.67 -15.42 2.40
CA ASP A 254 -1.08 -15.34 3.80
C ASP A 254 -1.40 -16.73 4.37
N VAL A 255 -2.34 -17.46 3.77
CA VAL A 255 -2.79 -18.77 4.28
C VAL A 255 -1.67 -19.83 4.29
N ALA A 256 -0.72 -19.76 3.34
CA ALA A 256 0.37 -20.74 3.27
C ALA A 256 1.55 -20.39 4.18
N LEU A 257 1.77 -19.11 4.52
CA LEU A 257 2.97 -18.64 5.21
C LEU A 257 2.70 -18.02 6.58
N GLY A 258 1.44 -17.81 6.99
CA GLY A 258 1.12 -17.14 8.27
C GLY A 258 -0.27 -17.42 8.79
#